data_AF-A0A1V5EEV5-F1
#
_entry.id   AF-A0A1V5EEV5-F1
#
_cell.length_a   1.000
_cell.length_b   1.000
_cell.length_c   1.000
_cell.angle_alpha   90.00
_cell.angle_beta   90.00
_cell.angle_gamma   90.00
#
_symmetry.space_group_name_H-M   'P 1'
#
loop_
_entity.id
_entity.type
_entity.pdbx_description
1 polymer ?
#
loop_
_entity_poly.entity_id
_entity_poly.type
_entity_poly.pdbx_seq_one_letter_code
_entity_poly.pdbx_strand_id
1 'polypeptide(L)' 'MKNRLDYDGEPFLLLEAKLANAEPATALLYFRDRLRIPAVQLTGAGESYRLFGGSEEAKVLVAPAAAWLSLLP' A
#
# COMPACT_ATOMS: atom_id res chain seq x y z
N MET A 1 -3.74 -23.46 20.16
CA MET A 1 -3.72 -21.98 20.01
C MET A 1 -4.53 -21.65 18.78
N LYS A 2 -5.63 -20.92 18.93
CA LYS A 2 -6.44 -20.45 17.79
C LYS A 2 -5.75 -19.21 17.25
N ASN A 3 -5.10 -19.31 16.09
CA ASN A 3 -4.48 -18.15 15.44
C ASN A 3 -5.60 -17.22 15.01
N ARG A 4 -5.58 -16.00 15.54
CA ARG A 4 -6.56 -14.93 15.30
C ARG A 4 -6.43 -14.43 13.85
N LEU A 5 -6.94 -15.18 12.88
CA LEU A 5 -7.02 -14.80 11.46
C LEU A 5 -8.27 -15.44 10.80
N ASP A 6 -9.38 -15.54 11.52
CA ASP A 6 -10.67 -16.02 11.04
C ASP A 6 -11.37 -14.91 10.19
N TYR A 7 -10.63 -14.28 9.27
CA TYR A 7 -11.17 -13.30 8.32
C TYR A 7 -11.40 -14.00 6.98
N ASP A 8 -12.68 -14.24 6.65
CA ASP A 8 -13.09 -14.90 5.41
C ASP A 8 -13.02 -13.97 4.18
N GLY A 9 -12.65 -12.71 4.36
CA GLY A 9 -12.51 -11.77 3.26
C GLY A 9 -11.19 -11.96 2.50
N GLU A 10 -11.25 -11.86 1.18
CA GLU A 10 -10.04 -11.88 0.36
C GLU A 10 -9.22 -10.60 0.62
N PRO A 11 -7.90 -10.71 0.87
CA PRO A 11 -7.04 -9.54 0.98
C PRO A 11 -7.03 -8.83 -0.38
N PHE A 12 -7.35 -7.54 -0.39
CA PHE A 12 -7.48 -6.75 -1.62
C PHE A 12 -6.51 -5.57 -1.70
N LEU A 13 -5.82 -5.24 -0.60
CA LEU A 13 -4.90 -4.11 -0.53
C LEU A 13 -3.77 -4.37 0.48
N LEU A 14 -2.54 -4.11 0.05
CA LEU A 14 -1.38 -4.03 0.95
C LEU A 14 -1.10 -2.57 1.30
N LEU A 15 -0.94 -2.25 2.58
CA LEU A 15 -0.69 -0.89 3.04
C LEU A 15 0.51 -0.83 3.96
N GLU A 16 1.41 0.14 3.71
CA GLU A 16 2.46 0.52 4.65
C GLU A 16 2.48 2.02 4.90
N ALA A 17 3.07 2.45 6.03
CA ALA A 17 3.29 3.85 6.34
C ALA A 17 4.78 4.11 6.62
N LYS A 18 5.30 5.21 6.07
CA LYS A 18 6.69 5.68 6.21
C LYS A 18 6.71 7.18 6.48
N LEU A 19 7.78 7.67 7.11
CA LEU A 19 7.90 9.11 7.36
C LEU A 19 8.20 9.91 6.09
N ALA A 20 9.16 9.48 5.26
CA ALA A 20 9.66 10.31 4.15
C ALA A 20 10.12 9.56 2.88
N ASN A 21 9.67 8.33 2.67
CA ASN A 21 10.08 7.55 1.49
C ASN A 21 9.23 7.91 0.27
N ALA A 22 9.87 8.53 -0.71
CA ALA A 22 9.23 8.99 -1.95
C ALA A 22 9.07 7.86 -2.99
N GLU A 23 9.89 6.82 -2.88
CA GLU A 23 9.85 5.59 -3.67
C GLU A 23 9.26 4.43 -2.84
N PRO A 24 8.63 3.42 -3.48
CA PRO A 24 8.14 2.24 -2.78
C PRO A 24 9.24 1.50 -2.02
N ALA A 25 8.97 1.11 -0.77
CA ALA A 25 9.90 0.30 -0.01
C ALA A 25 10.07 -1.09 -0.63
N THR A 26 11.29 -1.63 -0.57
CA THR A 26 11.60 -2.98 -1.10
C THR A 26 10.72 -4.07 -0.47
N ALA A 27 10.41 -3.94 0.83
CA ALA A 27 9.52 -4.88 1.51
C ALA A 27 8.09 -4.83 0.93
N LEU A 28 7.57 -3.64 0.64
CA LEU A 28 6.26 -3.46 0.01
C LEU A 28 6.20 -4.16 -1.34
N LEU A 29 7.21 -3.94 -2.18
CA LEU A 29 7.31 -4.55 -3.51
C LEU A 29 7.35 -6.08 -3.40
N TYR A 30 8.15 -6.62 -2.48
CA TYR A 30 8.26 -8.06 -2.25
C TYR A 30 6.93 -8.72 -1.87
N PHE A 31 6.18 -8.13 -0.93
CA PHE A 31 4.89 -8.68 -0.52
C PHE A 31 3.80 -8.46 -1.58
N ARG A 32 3.80 -7.32 -2.26
CA ARG A 32 2.92 -7.04 -3.40
C ARG A 32 3.09 -8.10 -4.50
N ASP A 33 4.32 -8.45 -4.88
CA ASP A 33 4.59 -9.45 -5.91
C ASP A 33 4.13 -10.87 -5.50
N ARG A 34 4.27 -11.21 -4.20
CA ARG A 34 3.86 -12.50 -3.63
C ARG A 34 2.35 -12.64 -3.53
N LEU A 35 1.67 -11.57 -3.12
CA LEU A 35 0.23 -11.55 -2.86
C LEU A 35 -0.57 -11.22 -4.13
N ARG A 36 0.06 -10.58 -5.13
CA ARG A 36 -0.56 -10.11 -6.38
C ARG A 36 -1.77 -9.21 -6.14
N ILE A 37 -1.66 -8.35 -5.14
CA ILE A 37 -2.67 -7.34 -4.80
C ILE A 37 -2.07 -5.95 -4.92
N PRO A 38 -2.87 -4.90 -5.22
CA PRO A 38 -2.41 -3.53 -5.20
C PRO A 38 -1.76 -3.14 -3.87
N ALA A 39 -0.82 -2.20 -3.92
CA ALA A 39 -0.13 -1.70 -2.73
C ALA A 39 -0.17 -0.17 -2.62
N VAL A 40 -0.23 0.33 -1.38
CA VAL A 40 -0.17 1.75 -1.04
C VAL A 40 0.92 1.98 0.01
N GLN A 41 1.79 2.94 -0.23
CA GLN A 41 2.71 3.49 0.76
C GLN A 41 2.25 4.90 1.15
N LEU A 42 1.92 5.07 2.42
CA LEU A 42 1.59 6.37 2.97
C LEU A 42 2.85 7.08 3.47
N THR A 43 3.02 8.35 3.10
CA THR A 43 4.08 9.22 3.61
C THR A 43 3.54 10.19 4.65
N GLY A 44 4.40 10.64 5.57
CA GLY A 44 4.03 11.60 6.61
C GLY A 44 3.79 13.03 6.08
N ALA A 45 4.31 13.34 4.89
CA ALA A 45 4.17 14.63 4.24
C ALA A 45 4.28 14.51 2.71
N GLY A 46 3.87 15.58 2.03
CA GLY A 46 3.93 15.73 0.57
C GLY A 46 2.66 16.40 0.03
N GLU A 47 2.73 16.88 -1.20
CA GLU A 47 1.63 17.62 -1.84
C GLU A 47 0.94 16.82 -2.96
N SER A 48 1.51 15.69 -3.36
CA SER A 48 1.04 14.89 -4.49
C SER A 48 1.29 13.40 -4.27
N TYR A 49 0.64 12.58 -5.08
CA TYR A 49 0.86 11.14 -5.14
C TYR A 49 1.66 10.75 -6.38
N ARG A 50 2.29 9.57 -6.35
CA ARG A 50 2.94 8.94 -7.49
C ARG A 50 2.53 7.49 -7.61
N LEU A 51 2.36 7.05 -8.86
CA LEU A 51 2.04 5.67 -9.18
C LEU A 51 3.28 5.00 -9.80
N PHE A 52 3.62 3.83 -9.29
CA PHE A 52 4.74 3.01 -9.75
C PHE A 52 4.22 1.69 -10.32
N GLY A 53 4.92 1.13 -11.32
CA GLY A 53 4.56 -0.13 -11.97
C GLY A 53 3.76 0.03 -13.27
N GLY A 54 3.32 -1.10 -13.84
CA GLY A 54 2.71 -1.17 -15.17
C GLY A 54 1.30 -1.78 -15.20
N SER A 55 1.12 -3.02 -14.73
CA SER A 55 -0.19 -3.68 -14.63
C SER A 55 -0.90 -3.36 -13.31
N GLU A 56 -2.23 -3.50 -13.24
CA GLU A 56 -3.02 -3.24 -12.01
C GLU A 56 -2.48 -3.97 -10.78
N GLU A 57 -2.16 -5.25 -10.93
CA GLU A 57 -1.58 -6.11 -9.87
C GLU A 57 -0.16 -5.71 -9.47
N ALA A 58 0.54 -4.97 -10.35
CA ALA A 58 1.89 -4.46 -10.15
C ALA A 58 1.91 -2.96 -9.81
N LYS A 59 0.76 -2.33 -9.55
CA LYS A 59 0.72 -0.92 -9.16
C LYS A 59 1.07 -0.72 -7.70
N VAL A 60 1.85 0.32 -7.43
CA VAL A 60 2.05 0.87 -6.09
C VAL A 60 1.74 2.36 -6.10
N LEU A 61 0.83 2.79 -5.24
CA LEU A 61 0.58 4.21 -4.97
C LEU A 61 1.45 4.67 -3.81
N VAL A 62 2.24 5.72 -4.00
CA VAL A 62 2.89 6.45 -2.90
C VAL A 62 2.16 7.78 -2.73
N ALA A 63 1.59 8.02 -1.55
CA ALA A 63 0.78 9.22 -1.30
C ALA A 63 0.95 9.75 0.14
N PRO A 64 0.82 11.05 0.38
CA PRO A 64 0.69 11.60 1.72
C PRO A 64 -0.53 11.01 2.43
N ALA A 65 -0.37 10.60 3.68
CA ALA A 65 -1.47 10.00 4.46
C ALA A 65 -2.71 10.91 4.47
N ALA A 66 -2.52 12.22 4.66
CA ALA A 66 -3.62 13.20 4.66
C ALA A 66 -4.40 13.25 3.33
N ALA A 67 -3.74 13.02 2.20
CA ALA A 67 -4.37 13.04 0.88
C ALA A 67 -5.12 11.74 0.56
N TRP A 68 -4.70 10.62 1.16
CA TRP A 68 -5.33 9.32 0.94
C TRP A 68 -6.46 9.04 1.94
N LEU A 69 -6.27 9.39 3.22
CA LEU A 69 -7.25 9.19 4.29
C LEU A 69 -8.51 10.03 4.08
N SER A 70 -8.41 11.18 3.42
CA SER A 70 -9.58 12.00 3.07
C SER A 70 -10.51 11.33 2.05
N LEU A 71 -10.07 10.24 1.42
CA LEU A 71 -10.81 9.47 0.42
C LEU A 71 -11.23 8.08 0.95
N LEU A 72 -11.02 7.79 2.23
CA LEU A 72 -11.58 6.59 2.83
C LEU A 72 -13.11 6.74 2.97
N PRO A 73 -13.90 5.68 2.72
CA PRO A 73 -15.34 5.66 2.92
C PRO A 73 -15.77 6.04 4.35
#